data_AF-A0A517WT67-F1
#
_entry.id   AF-A0A517WT67-F1
#
_cell.length_a   1.000
_cell.length_b   1.000
_cell.length_c   1.000
_cell.angle_alpha   90.00
_cell.angle_beta   90.00
_cell.angle_gamma   90.00
#
_symmetry.space_group_name_H-M   'P 1'
#
loop_
_entity.id
_entity.type
_entity.pdbx_description
1 polymer ?
#
loop_
_entity_poly.entity_id
_entity_poly.type
_entity_poly.pdbx_seq_one_letter_code
_entity_poly.pdbx_strand_id
1 'polypeptide(L)'
;MHLLNKFWNEELGLVVSAELVMLGTVGVLGATVGLSTASTAINDELLEFSHAIRSLDQSYHVEGHQSCRAWTASSSYRQQDVEISRADLCGQIESMQNTEKSSEKQSTIKKRKAPPKAKELRKKLEQKKKNENKKKAKQKKKSQNA
;
A
#
# COMPACT_ATOMS: atom_id res chain seq x y z
N MET A 1 61.26 -5.47 22.84
CA MET A 1 60.22 -6.18 22.08
C MET A 1 58.86 -6.19 22.82
N HIS A 2 58.41 -5.05 23.37
CA HIS A 2 57.13 -5.03 24.12
C HIS A 2 55.95 -4.54 23.26
N LEU A 3 56.22 -3.77 22.21
CA LEU A 3 55.20 -3.22 21.30
C LEU A 3 54.63 -4.29 20.34
N LEU A 4 55.50 -5.16 19.81
CA LEU A 4 55.10 -6.25 18.89
C LEU A 4 54.23 -7.30 19.58
N ASN A 5 54.52 -7.61 20.86
CA ASN A 5 53.73 -8.56 21.65
C ASN A 5 52.35 -7.98 22.03
N LYS A 6 52.22 -6.65 22.13
CA LYS A 6 50.92 -5.98 22.31
C LYS A 6 50.08 -6.06 21.04
N PHE A 7 50.67 -5.78 19.87
CA PHE A 7 49.97 -5.91 18.59
C PHE A 7 49.45 -7.33 18.34
N TRP A 8 50.25 -8.36 18.66
CA TRP A 8 49.82 -9.77 18.51
C TRP A 8 48.64 -10.17 19.43
N ASN A 9 48.58 -9.64 20.64
CA ASN A 9 47.45 -9.90 21.55
C ASN A 9 46.18 -9.11 21.19
N GLU A 10 46.32 -7.96 20.52
CA GLU A 10 45.17 -7.16 20.09
C GLU A 10 44.44 -7.76 18.87
N GLU A 11 45.14 -8.47 17.98
CA GLU A 11 44.50 -9.13 16.82
C GLU A 11 43.58 -10.29 17.19
N LEU A 12 43.88 -11.01 18.28
CA LEU A 12 42.98 -12.03 18.84
C LEU A 12 41.62 -11.45 19.23
N GLY A 13 41.59 -10.23 19.80
CA GLY A 13 40.35 -9.51 20.10
C GLY A 13 39.63 -9.01 18.85
N LEU A 14 40.40 -8.59 17.83
CA LEU A 14 39.86 -8.14 16.55
C LEU A 14 39.12 -9.26 15.81
N VAL A 15 39.70 -10.47 15.75
CA VAL A 15 39.09 -11.62 15.06
C VAL A 15 37.78 -12.04 15.73
N VAL A 16 37.75 -12.10 17.06
CA VAL A 16 36.54 -12.44 17.82
C VAL A 16 35.44 -11.38 17.62
N SER A 17 35.81 -10.10 17.54
CA SER A 17 34.86 -9.03 17.25
C SER A 17 34.29 -9.12 15.83
N ALA A 18 35.11 -9.50 14.84
CA ALA A 18 34.66 -9.67 13.46
C ALA A 18 33.68 -10.85 13.34
N GLU A 19 33.94 -11.95 14.05
CA GLU A 19 33.04 -13.11 14.10
C GLU A 19 31.70 -12.77 14.77
N LEU A 20 31.72 -12.03 15.88
CA LEU A 20 30.51 -11.60 16.58
C LEU A 20 29.64 -10.67 15.73
N VAL A 21 30.26 -9.75 14.99
CA VAL A 21 29.55 -8.87 14.05
C VAL A 21 28.93 -9.69 12.91
N MET A 22 29.68 -10.66 12.36
CA MET A 22 29.18 -11.53 11.29
C MET A 22 27.96 -12.34 11.76
N LEU A 23 28.06 -13.02 12.90
CA LEU A 23 26.94 -13.74 13.53
C LEU A 23 25.77 -12.81 13.88
N GLY A 24 26.04 -11.60 14.38
CA GLY A 24 25.01 -10.61 14.68
C GLY A 24 24.23 -10.18 13.43
N THR A 25 24.91 -9.94 12.31
CA THR A 25 24.23 -9.58 11.06
C THR A 25 23.38 -10.72 10.50
N VAL A 26 23.88 -11.95 10.52
CA VAL A 26 23.11 -13.14 10.12
C VAL A 26 21.91 -13.35 11.03
N GLY A 27 22.08 -13.15 12.34
CA GLY A 27 21.00 -13.23 13.33
C GLY A 27 19.90 -12.20 13.11
N VAL A 28 20.26 -10.93 12.86
CA VAL A 28 19.26 -9.87 12.59
C VAL A 28 18.51 -10.12 11.28
N LEU A 29 19.21 -10.53 10.22
CA LEU A 29 18.57 -10.87 8.94
C LEU A 29 17.65 -12.09 9.09
N GLY A 30 18.11 -13.13 9.78
CA GLY A 30 17.33 -14.32 10.07
C GLY A 30 16.09 -14.02 10.90
N ALA A 31 16.21 -13.20 11.95
CA ALA A 31 15.08 -12.80 12.77
C ALA A 31 14.07 -11.93 12.00
N THR A 32 14.54 -11.01 11.15
CA THR A 32 13.66 -10.14 10.35
C THR A 32 12.85 -10.94 9.34
N VAL A 33 13.50 -11.82 8.58
CA VAL A 33 12.82 -12.66 7.58
C VAL A 33 11.97 -13.73 8.27
N GLY A 34 12.45 -14.32 9.36
CA GLY A 34 11.72 -15.29 10.18
C GLY A 34 10.43 -14.70 10.76
N LEU A 35 10.50 -13.49 11.32
CA LEU A 35 9.31 -12.80 11.83
C LEU A 35 8.32 -12.44 10.71
N SER A 36 8.83 -11.96 9.57
CA SER A 36 7.98 -11.63 8.43
C SER A 36 7.25 -12.87 7.89
N THR A 37 7.94 -13.99 7.74
CA THR A 37 7.36 -15.24 7.23
C THR A 37 6.39 -15.86 8.23
N ALA A 38 6.70 -15.84 9.53
CA ALA A 38 5.79 -16.28 10.58
C ALA A 38 4.49 -15.46 10.60
N SER A 39 4.60 -14.14 10.46
CA SER A 39 3.41 -13.27 10.40
C SER A 39 2.54 -13.58 9.18
N THR A 40 3.13 -13.76 8.00
CA THR A 40 2.37 -14.11 6.80
C THR A 40 1.69 -15.47 6.95
N ALA A 41 2.42 -16.48 7.44
CA ALA A 41 1.87 -17.81 7.63
C ALA A 41 0.68 -17.83 8.61
N ILE A 42 0.78 -17.11 9.73
CA ILE A 42 -0.35 -17.02 10.69
C ILE A 42 -1.55 -16.34 10.05
N ASN A 43 -1.34 -15.28 9.26
CA ASN A 43 -2.43 -14.59 8.58
C ASN A 43 -3.11 -15.48 7.53
N ASP A 44 -2.34 -16.27 6.78
CA ASP A 44 -2.87 -17.21 5.79
C ASP A 44 -3.72 -18.31 6.46
N GLU A 45 -3.27 -18.86 7.58
CA GLU A 45 -4.04 -19.85 8.35
C GLU A 45 -5.32 -19.27 8.96
N LEU A 46 -5.27 -18.01 9.44
CA LEU A 46 -6.46 -17.31 9.93
C LEU A 46 -7.45 -17.00 8.80
N LEU A 47 -6.96 -16.73 7.60
CA LEU A 47 -7.78 -16.54 6.42
C LEU A 47 -8.48 -17.85 6.04
N GLU A 48 -7.78 -18.98 6.03
CA GLU A 48 -8.39 -20.28 5.77
C GLU A 48 -9.38 -20.66 6.88
N PHE A 49 -9.07 -20.38 8.15
CA PHE A 49 -10.02 -20.55 9.26
C PHE A 49 -11.30 -19.73 9.05
N SER A 50 -11.17 -18.49 8.55
CA SER A 50 -12.31 -17.64 8.21
C SER A 50 -13.15 -18.24 7.08
N HIS A 51 -12.50 -18.82 6.06
CA HIS A 51 -13.17 -19.53 4.98
C HIS A 51 -13.86 -20.82 5.43
N ALA A 52 -13.29 -21.52 6.41
CA ALA A 52 -13.90 -22.70 7.02
C ALA A 52 -15.19 -22.32 7.78
N ILE A 53 -15.14 -21.28 8.63
CA ILE A 53 -16.35 -20.79 9.33
C ILE A 53 -17.44 -20.37 8.33
N ARG A 54 -17.07 -19.65 7.27
CA ARG A 54 -18.04 -19.19 6.25
C ARG A 54 -18.61 -20.34 5.40
N SER A 55 -17.97 -21.51 5.41
CA SER A 55 -18.45 -22.69 4.71
C SER A 55 -19.50 -23.50 5.48
N LEU A 56 -19.72 -23.16 6.76
CA LEU A 56 -20.78 -23.78 7.55
C LEU A 56 -22.15 -23.38 7.01
N ASP A 57 -23.01 -24.38 6.85
CA ASP A 57 -24.41 -24.16 6.51
C ASP A 57 -25.18 -23.65 7.75
N GLN A 58 -25.65 -22.40 7.67
CA GLN A 58 -26.47 -21.76 8.70
C GLN A 58 -27.95 -21.69 8.29
N SER A 59 -28.35 -22.48 7.28
CA SER A 59 -29.74 -22.60 6.88
C SER A 59 -30.57 -23.26 7.98
N TYR A 60 -31.79 -22.78 8.16
CA TYR A 60 -32.75 -23.40 9.06
C TYR A 60 -34.14 -23.44 8.45
N HIS A 61 -34.92 -24.43 8.86
CA HIS A 61 -36.32 -24.55 8.48
C HIS A 61 -37.12 -25.02 9.69
N VAL A 62 -38.14 -24.26 10.06
CA VAL A 62 -39.10 -24.56 11.11
C VAL A 62 -40.48 -24.60 10.47
N GLU A 63 -41.09 -25.79 10.46
CA GLU A 63 -42.43 -25.97 9.92
C GLU A 63 -43.47 -25.24 10.77
N GLY A 64 -44.47 -24.69 10.09
CA GLY A 64 -45.63 -24.10 10.74
C GLY A 64 -46.54 -25.21 11.26
N HIS A 65 -47.03 -25.07 12.48
CA HIS A 65 -47.94 -26.04 13.08
C HIS A 65 -49.39 -25.57 12.97
N GLN A 66 -50.29 -26.47 12.57
CA GLN A 66 -51.73 -26.24 12.61
C GLN A 66 -52.38 -27.21 13.59
N SER A 67 -53.22 -26.70 14.48
CA SER A 67 -54.05 -27.53 15.36
C SER A 67 -55.45 -26.94 15.48
N CYS A 68 -56.46 -27.72 15.14
CA CYS A 68 -57.86 -27.29 15.05
C CYS A 68 -58.02 -26.02 14.17
N ARG A 69 -58.42 -24.89 14.78
CA ARG A 69 -58.61 -23.57 14.15
C ARG A 69 -57.47 -22.60 14.46
N ALA A 70 -56.41 -23.05 15.10
CA ALA A 70 -55.20 -22.29 15.36
C ALA A 70 -54.10 -22.67 14.37
N TRP A 71 -53.32 -21.68 13.96
CA TRP A 71 -52.17 -21.88 13.09
C TRP A 71 -50.99 -21.02 13.56
N THR A 72 -49.80 -21.59 13.45
CA THR A 72 -48.52 -20.91 13.69
C THR A 72 -47.75 -20.88 12.38
N ALA A 73 -47.27 -19.69 12.01
CA ALA A 73 -46.50 -19.51 10.79
C ALA A 73 -45.18 -20.29 10.82
N SER A 74 -44.76 -20.78 9.65
CA SER A 74 -43.43 -21.35 9.42
C SER A 74 -42.37 -20.25 9.36
N SER A 75 -41.13 -20.59 9.68
CA SER A 75 -39.97 -19.73 9.41
C SER A 75 -38.86 -20.53 8.75
N SER A 76 -38.19 -19.92 7.79
CA SER A 76 -37.03 -20.55 7.15
C SER A 76 -36.03 -19.51 6.66
N TYR A 77 -34.76 -19.86 6.73
CA TYR A 77 -33.67 -19.13 6.11
C TYR A 77 -32.80 -20.12 5.33
N ARG A 78 -32.44 -19.74 4.10
CA ARG A 78 -31.47 -20.47 3.28
C ARG A 78 -30.23 -19.60 3.15
N GLN A 79 -29.12 -20.11 3.64
CA GLN A 79 -27.81 -19.50 3.49
C GLN A 79 -27.44 -19.48 2.00
N GLN A 80 -26.73 -18.44 1.56
CA GLN A 80 -26.13 -18.36 0.23
C GLN A 80 -25.07 -19.45 0.04
N ASP A 81 -24.93 -19.98 -1.17
CA ASP A 81 -23.87 -20.95 -1.51
C ASP A 81 -22.47 -20.44 -1.12
N VAL A 82 -21.63 -21.38 -0.66
CA VAL A 82 -20.30 -21.09 -0.12
C VAL A 82 -19.40 -20.36 -1.12
N GLU A 83 -19.45 -20.72 -2.40
CA GLU A 83 -18.61 -20.10 -3.44
C GLU A 83 -18.98 -18.63 -3.66
N ILE A 84 -20.27 -18.32 -3.77
CA ILE A 84 -20.78 -16.96 -3.94
C ILE A 84 -20.46 -16.13 -2.69
N SER A 85 -20.67 -16.75 -1.53
CA SER A 85 -20.35 -16.18 -0.23
C SER A 85 -18.85 -15.81 -0.13
N ARG A 86 -17.93 -16.69 -0.53
CA ARG A 86 -16.49 -16.42 -0.55
C ARG A 86 -16.11 -15.33 -1.54
N ALA A 87 -16.70 -15.33 -2.74
CA ALA A 87 -16.45 -14.31 -3.76
C ALA A 87 -16.88 -12.90 -3.30
N ASP A 88 -18.04 -12.79 -2.64
CA ASP A 88 -18.52 -11.51 -2.08
C ASP A 88 -17.57 -10.97 -1.00
N LEU A 89 -17.05 -11.85 -0.13
CA LEU A 89 -16.05 -11.46 0.87
C LEU A 89 -14.77 -10.93 0.21
N CYS A 90 -14.27 -11.60 -0.82
CA CYS A 90 -13.07 -11.17 -1.55
C CYS A 90 -13.28 -9.79 -2.19
N GLY A 91 -14.44 -9.57 -2.83
CA GLY A 91 -14.80 -8.28 -3.41
C GLY A 91 -14.85 -7.15 -2.37
N GLN A 92 -15.37 -7.44 -1.17
CA GLN A 92 -15.36 -6.47 -0.06
C GLN A 92 -13.93 -6.12 0.39
N ILE A 93 -13.06 -7.13 0.58
CA ILE A 93 -11.66 -6.92 0.96
C ILE A 93 -10.93 -6.06 -0.09
N GLU A 94 -11.12 -6.35 -1.37
CA GLU A 94 -10.51 -5.58 -2.47
C GLU A 94 -10.98 -4.12 -2.46
N SER A 95 -12.27 -3.88 -2.22
CA SER A 95 -12.82 -2.53 -2.13
C SER A 95 -12.21 -1.73 -0.96
N MET A 96 -11.98 -2.39 0.19
CA MET A 96 -11.33 -1.79 1.35
C MET A 96 -9.88 -1.44 1.05
N GLN A 97 -9.10 -2.38 0.49
CA GLN A 97 -7.71 -2.15 0.11
C GLN A 97 -7.55 -1.03 -0.92
N ASN A 98 -8.46 -0.94 -1.89
CA ASN A 98 -8.44 0.12 -2.89
C ASN A 98 -8.75 1.50 -2.28
N THR A 99 -9.59 1.53 -1.25
CA THR A 99 -9.89 2.74 -0.48
C THR A 99 -8.66 3.20 0.31
N GLU A 100 -7.96 2.27 0.97
CA GLU A 100 -6.72 2.54 1.70
C GLU A 100 -5.59 3.04 0.77
N LYS A 101 -5.35 2.36 -0.36
CA LYS A 101 -4.38 2.79 -1.38
C LYS A 101 -4.65 4.18 -1.95
N SER A 102 -5.93 4.56 -2.07
CA SER A 102 -6.34 5.89 -2.53
C SER A 102 -6.06 6.97 -1.49
N SER A 103 -6.21 6.65 -0.20
CA SER A 103 -5.91 7.53 0.92
C SER A 103 -4.40 7.77 1.10
N GLU A 104 -3.57 6.73 0.91
CA GLU A 104 -2.10 6.84 0.96
C GLU A 104 -1.52 7.64 -0.22
N LYS A 105 -2.07 7.49 -1.43
CA LYS A 105 -1.70 8.31 -2.59
C LYS A 105 -1.99 9.80 -2.37
N GLN A 106 -3.06 10.15 -1.64
CA GLN A 106 -3.32 11.55 -1.28
C GLN A 106 -2.27 12.13 -0.32
N SER A 107 -1.69 11.32 0.57
CA SER A 107 -0.62 11.78 1.49
C SER A 107 0.72 12.01 0.77
N THR A 108 1.00 11.26 -0.29
CA THR A 108 2.26 11.36 -1.06
C THR A 108 2.20 12.34 -2.25
N ILE A 109 1.00 12.82 -2.64
CA ILE A 109 0.79 13.88 -3.64
C ILE A 109 0.70 15.27 -2.97
N LYS A 110 1.75 15.64 -2.24
CA LYS A 110 2.21 17.04 -2.13
C LYS A 110 3.71 17.18 -2.36
N LYS A 111 4.34 16.27 -3.12
CA LYS A 111 5.63 16.60 -3.76
C LYS A 111 5.38 17.71 -4.79
N ARG A 112 5.62 18.96 -4.38
CA ARG A 112 5.64 20.13 -5.27
C ARG A 112 6.54 19.78 -6.47
N LYS A 113 5.99 19.80 -7.69
CA LYS A 113 6.81 19.74 -8.90
C LYS A 113 7.86 20.84 -8.78
N ALA A 114 9.14 20.50 -8.94
CA ALA A 114 10.23 21.46 -8.84
C ALA A 114 9.91 22.68 -9.75
N PRO A 115 10.14 23.91 -9.27
CA PRO A 115 9.86 25.11 -10.07
C PRO A 115 10.58 24.99 -11.43
N PRO A 116 9.95 25.47 -12.53
CA PRO A 116 10.52 25.35 -13.86
C PRO A 116 11.93 25.97 -13.90
N LYS A 117 12.90 25.24 -14.47
CA LYS A 117 14.30 25.68 -14.54
C LYS A 117 14.40 27.07 -15.17
N ALA A 118 15.26 27.93 -14.65
CA ALA A 118 15.40 29.34 -15.05
C ALA A 118 15.55 29.57 -16.58
N LYS A 119 16.12 28.61 -17.32
CA LYS A 119 16.23 28.66 -18.79
C LYS A 119 14.87 28.67 -19.49
N GLU A 120 13.90 27.93 -18.98
CA GLU A 120 12.55 27.84 -19.57
C GLU A 120 11.76 29.14 -19.31
N LEU A 121 11.91 29.71 -18.11
CA LEU A 121 11.34 31.03 -17.76
C LEU A 121 11.93 32.15 -18.64
N ARG A 122 13.25 32.15 -18.87
CA ARG A 122 13.90 33.11 -19.78
C ARG A 122 13.36 32.99 -21.20
N LYS A 123 13.19 31.77 -21.72
CA LYS A 123 12.64 31.52 -23.06
C LYS A 123 11.18 32.00 -23.18
N LYS A 124 10.35 31.77 -22.15
CA LYS A 124 8.97 32.29 -22.10
C LYS A 124 8.92 33.82 -22.04
N LEU A 125 9.82 34.45 -21.28
CA LEU A 125 9.92 35.92 -21.22
C LEU A 125 10.36 36.53 -22.56
N GLU A 126 11.33 35.93 -23.24
CA GLU A 126 11.77 36.37 -24.58
C GLU A 126 10.66 36.24 -25.62
N GLN A 127 9.91 35.12 -25.60
CA GLN A 127 8.75 34.95 -26.47
C GLN A 127 7.66 35.99 -26.18
N LYS A 128 7.40 36.30 -24.91
CA LYS A 128 6.44 37.33 -24.51
C LYS A 128 6.86 38.71 -25.02
N LYS A 129 8.14 39.08 -24.86
CA LYS A 129 8.71 40.33 -25.40
C LYS A 129 8.59 40.41 -26.93
N LYS A 130 8.91 39.32 -27.65
CA LYS A 130 8.75 39.28 -29.12
C LYS A 130 7.29 39.47 -29.54
N ASN A 131 6.35 38.88 -28.81
CA ASN A 131 4.92 39.02 -29.11
C ASN A 131 4.40 40.44 -28.82
N GLU A 132 4.85 41.08 -27.74
CA GLU A 132 4.52 42.48 -27.44
C GLU A 132 5.10 43.44 -28.49
N ASN A 133 6.34 43.25 -28.92
CA ASN A 133 6.94 44.07 -29.98
C ASN A 133 6.21 43.92 -31.32
N LYS A 134 5.79 42.68 -31.67
CA LYS A 134 4.94 42.45 -32.85
C LYS A 134 3.58 43.16 -32.74
N LYS A 135 2.95 43.16 -31.56
CA LYS A 135 1.70 43.91 -31.31
C LYS A 135 1.90 45.41 -31.47
N LYS A 136 2.95 45.99 -30.87
CA LYS A 136 3.28 47.42 -31.00
C LYS A 136 3.58 47.82 -32.46
N ALA A 137 4.29 46.97 -33.22
CA ALA A 137 4.55 47.21 -34.64
C ALA A 137 3.27 47.19 -35.49
N LYS A 138 2.35 46.24 -35.22
CA LYS A 138 1.03 46.21 -35.86
C LYS A 138 0.20 47.45 -35.52
N GLN A 139 0.29 47.94 -34.27
CA GLN A 139 -0.45 49.11 -33.81
C GLN A 139 0.09 50.42 -34.44
N LYS A 140 1.42 50.57 -34.56
CA LYS A 140 2.05 51.70 -35.27
C LYS A 140 1.74 51.74 -36.77
N LYS A 141 1.68 50.57 -37.43
CA LYS A 141 1.25 50.50 -38.85
C LYS A 141 -0.22 50.88 -39.04
N LYS A 142 -1.06 50.63 -38.03
CA LYS A 142 -2.49 50.98 -38.06
C LYS A 142 -2.74 52.48 -37.82
N SER A 143 -1.85 53.17 -37.11
CA SER A 143 -1.93 54.62 -36.87
C SER A 143 -1.26 55.49 -37.93
N GLN A 144 -0.51 54.92 -38.88
CA GLN A 144 0.09 55.65 -40.01
C GLN A 144 -0.80 55.60 -41.28
N ASN A 145 -1.83 54.77 -41.29
CA ASN A 145 -2.80 54.61 -42.38
C ASN A 145 -4.21 55.09 -42.00
N ALA A 146 -4.31 55.99 -41.01
CA ALA A 146 -5.54 56.64 -40.56
C ALA A 146 -5.36 58.15 -40.64
#